data_AF-A0A449AIQ4-F1
#
_entry.id   AF-A0A449AIQ4-F1
#
_cell.length_a   1.000
_cell.length_b   1.000
_cell.length_c   1.000
_cell.angle_alpha   90.00
_cell.angle_beta   90.00
_cell.angle_gamma   90.00
#
_symmetry.space_group_name_H-M   'P 1'
#
loop_
_entity.id
_entity.type
_entity.pdbx_description
1 polymer ?
#
loop_
_entity_poly.entity_id
_entity_poly.type
_entity_poly.pdbx_seq_one_letter_code
_entity_poly.pdbx_strand_id
1 'polypeptide(L)' 'MHLYIYCDKSGVFDKNHNNFYVISGYIFLNQSEISKAVAKYDSIEKDIRKIKKIPNEQEIKASFLRRDFKSKKAFIEFSQ' A
#
# COMPACT_ATOMS: atom_id res chain seq x y z
N MET A 1 -21.66 -5.84 -11.65
CA MET A 1 -20.52 -4.99 -11.25
C MET A 1 -20.33 -5.17 -9.76
N HIS A 2 -19.15 -5.59 -9.31
CA HIS A 2 -18.87 -5.84 -7.89
C HIS A 2 -17.78 -4.88 -7.44
N LEU A 3 -18.06 -4.14 -6.37
CA LEU A 3 -17.10 -3.23 -5.76
C LEU A 3 -16.41 -3.95 -4.62
N TYR A 4 -15.08 -4.02 -4.68
CA TYR A 4 -14.26 -4.59 -3.63
C TYR A 4 -13.46 -3.47 -2.99
N ILE A 5 -13.68 -3.24 -1.70
CA ILE A 5 -13.06 -2.13 -0.96
C ILE A 5 -12.14 -2.73 0.11
N TYR A 6 -10.86 -2.41 0.03
CA TYR A 6 -9.84 -2.80 0.99
C TYR A 6 -9.39 -1.56 1.75
N CYS A 7 -9.83 -1.42 3.00
CA CYS A 7 -9.41 -0.31 3.85
C CYS A 7 -8.14 -0.66 4.62
N ASP A 8 -7.27 0.33 4.81
CA ASP A 8 -6.19 0.25 5.78
C ASP A 8 -6.79 0.11 7.20
N LYS A 9 -6.13 -0.70 8.03
CA LYS A 9 -6.48 -0.86 9.45
C LYS A 9 -6.18 0.40 10.25
N SER A 10 -5.32 1.28 9.72
CA SER A 10 -4.98 2.54 10.34
C SER A 10 -5.73 3.71 9.71
N GLY A 11 -6.38 4.53 10.54
CA GLY A 11 -7.04 5.76 10.15
C GLY A 11 -6.70 6.89 11.12
N VAL A 12 -6.82 8.13 10.68
CA VAL A 12 -6.45 9.31 11.46
C VAL A 12 -7.55 10.35 11.42
N PHE A 13 -7.72 11.07 12.53
CA PHE A 13 -8.56 12.26 12.53
C PHE A 13 -7.85 13.41 11.79
N ASP A 14 -8.65 14.25 11.13
CA ASP A 14 -8.17 15.53 10.61
C ASP A 14 -7.44 16.32 11.71
N LYS A 15 -6.24 16.80 11.39
CA LYS A 15 -5.33 17.40 12.37
C LYS A 15 -5.90 18.64 13.05
N ASN A 16 -6.73 19.42 12.35
CA ASN A 16 -7.08 20.76 12.79
C ASN A 16 -8.35 20.76 13.63
N HIS A 17 -9.37 20.02 13.22
CA HIS A 17 -10.68 20.09 13.87
C HIS A 17 -11.15 18.75 14.42
N ASN A 18 -10.47 17.64 14.13
CA ASN A 18 -10.89 16.27 14.47
C ASN A 18 -12.33 15.91 14.04
N ASN A 19 -12.92 16.68 13.13
CA ASN A 19 -14.31 16.49 12.67
C ASN A 19 -14.44 15.36 11.65
N PHE A 20 -13.34 14.99 11.00
CA PHE A 20 -13.32 13.96 9.96
C PHE A 20 -12.35 12.85 10.35
N TYR A 21 -12.80 11.61 10.25
CA TYR A 21 -11.93 10.43 10.36
C TYR A 21 -11.59 9.93 8.96
N VAL A 22 -10.31 9.99 8.61
CA VAL A 22 -9.80 9.65 7.28
C VAL A 22 -9.16 8.26 7.35
N ILE A 23 -9.64 7.37 6.46
CA ILE A 23 -9.07 6.05 6.23
C ILE A 23 -8.70 5.96 4.75
N SER A 24 -7.52 5.44 4.45
CA SER A 24 -7.08 5.14 3.09
C SER A 24 -7.44 3.71 2.71
N GLY A 25 -7.57 3.44 1.41
CA GLY A 25 -7.87 2.10 0.93
C GLY A 25 -7.77 1.98 -0.59
N TYR A 26 -7.97 0.76 -1.07
CA TYR A 26 -8.03 0.42 -2.49
C TYR A 26 -9.46 0.03 -2.87
N ILE A 27 -9.87 0.45 -4.05
CA ILE A 27 -11.15 0.10 -4.66
C ILE A 27 -10.87 -0.67 -5.94
N PHE A 28 -11.48 -1.84 -6.08
CA PHE A 28 -11.40 -2.66 -7.30
C PHE A 28 -12.79 -2.89 -7.86
N LEU A 29 -12.90 -2.89 -9.20
CA LEU A 29 -14.17 -3.05 -9.92
C LEU A 29 -14.40 -4.50 -10.36
N ASN A 30 -13.36 -5.34 -10.28
CA ASN A 30 -13.42 -6.75 -10.60
C ASN A 30 -12.39 -7.57 -9.80
N GLN A 31 -12.64 -8.88 -9.69
CA GLN A 31 -11.76 -9.81 -8.96
C GLN A 31 -10.39 -9.98 -9.63
N SER A 32 -10.30 -9.83 -10.96
CA SER A 32 -9.04 -10.01 -11.70
C SER A 32 -8.00 -8.96 -11.32
N GLU A 33 -8.43 -7.71 -11.12
CA GLU A 33 -7.57 -6.61 -10.67
C GLU A 33 -7.00 -6.87 -9.27
N ILE A 34 -7.79 -7.47 -8.38
CA ILE A 34 -7.33 -7.85 -7.04
C ILE A 34 -6.18 -8.86 -7.16
N SER A 35 -6.37 -9.93 -7.92
CA SER A 35 -5.34 -10.96 -8.09
C SER A 35 -4.04 -10.39 -8.68
N LYS A 36 -4.14 -9.47 -9.66
CA LYS A 36 -2.98 -8.77 -10.23
C LYS A 36 -2.30 -7.86 -9.20
N ALA A 37 -3.07 -7.13 -8.41
CA ALA A 37 -2.54 -6.23 -7.38
C ALA A 37 -1.80 -7.00 -6.29
N VAL A 38 -2.38 -8.11 -5.80
CA VAL A 38 -1.75 -9.00 -4.81
C VAL A 38 -0.44 -9.56 -5.34
N ALA A 39 -0.44 -10.14 -6.55
CA ALA A 39 0.77 -10.70 -7.13
C ALA A 39 1.90 -9.65 -7.30
N LYS A 40 1.54 -8.43 -7.72
CA LYS A 40 2.48 -7.31 -7.85
C LYS A 40 3.03 -6.88 -6.49
N TYR A 41 2.15 -6.74 -5.50
CA TYR A 41 2.53 -6.33 -4.14
C TYR A 41 3.47 -7.36 -3.51
N ASP A 42 3.13 -8.66 -3.58
CA ASP A 42 3.97 -9.75 -3.07
C ASP A 42 5.35 -9.78 -3.71
N SER A 43 5.43 -9.53 -5.02
CA SER A 43 6.70 -9.46 -5.73
C SER A 43 7.57 -8.31 -5.22
N ILE A 44 6.99 -7.11 -5.11
CA ILE A 44 7.69 -5.92 -4.64
C ILE A 44 8.12 -6.09 -3.18
N GLU A 45 7.26 -6.66 -2.34
CA GLU A 45 7.57 -6.92 -0.93
C GLU A 45 8.75 -7.87 -0.80
N LYS A 46 8.75 -8.99 -1.52
CA LYS A 46 9.87 -9.95 -1.54
C LYS A 46 11.18 -9.29 -1.97
N ASP A 47 11.15 -8.44 -2.99
CA ASP A 47 12.33 -7.72 -3.46
C ASP A 47 12.86 -6.75 -2.41
N ILE A 48 11.96 -5.98 -1.77
CA ILE A 48 12.33 -5.05 -0.69
C ILE A 48 12.93 -5.83 0.49
N ARG A 49 12.32 -6.95 0.91
CA ARG A 49 12.84 -7.79 2.01
C ARG A 49 14.24 -8.30 1.71
N LYS A 50 14.49 -8.77 0.48
CA LYS A 50 15.82 -9.22 0.05
C LYS A 50 16.84 -8.09 0.07
N ILE A 51 16.52 -6.93 -0.51
CA ILE A 51 17.43 -5.77 -0.59
C ILE A 51 17.77 -5.25 0.81
N LYS A 52 16.79 -5.21 1.70
CA LYS A 52 16.91 -4.63 3.05
C LYS A 52 17.25 -5.64 4.14
N LYS A 53 17.33 -6.93 3.80
CA LYS A 53 17.54 -8.04 4.73
C LYS A 53 16.56 -7.99 5.92
N ILE A 54 15.29 -7.72 5.63
CA ILE A 54 14.22 -7.62 6.64
C ILE A 54 13.68 -9.04 6.92
N PRO A 55 13.65 -9.50 8.19
CA PRO A 55 13.06 -10.79 8.58
C PRO A 55 11.58 -10.86 8.24
N ASN A 56 11.05 -12.07 8.00
CA ASN A 56 9.65 -12.26 7.60
C ASN A 56 8.66 -11.88 8.72
N GLU A 57 9.10 -11.98 9.97
CA GLU A 57 8.35 -11.65 11.18
C GLU A 57 8.18 -10.14 11.35
N GLN A 58 9.01 -9.35 10.67
CA GLN A 58 8.98 -7.90 10.74
C GLN A 58 8.12 -7.31 9.62
N GLU A 59 7.15 -6.48 10.01
CA GLU A 59 6.35 -5.68 9.10
C GLU A 59 7.20 -4.61 8.41
N ILE A 60 7.04 -4.46 7.09
CA ILE A 60 7.71 -3.40 6.33
C ILE A 60 6.88 -2.13 6.44
N LYS A 61 7.38 -1.12 7.17
CA LYS A 61 6.76 0.19 7.24
C LYS A 61 7.43 1.18 6.29
N ALA A 62 6.63 2.02 5.65
CA ALA A 62 7.12 3.07 4.76
C ALA A 62 8.14 4.02 5.43
N SER A 63 8.01 4.22 6.75
CA SER A 63 8.97 4.99 7.56
C SER A 63 10.40 4.43 7.51
N PHE A 64 10.56 3.10 7.44
CA PHE A 64 11.86 2.44 7.33
C PHE A 64 12.43 2.45 5.90
N LEU A 65 11.57 2.61 4.88
CA LEU A 65 11.97 2.59 3.46
C LEU A 65 12.45 3.96 2.94
N ARG A 66 12.18 5.04 3.70
CA ARG A 66 12.19 6.45 3.25
C ARG A 66 13.52 7.00 2.72
N ARG A 67 14.66 6.31 2.92
CA ARG A 67 15.99 6.79 2.48
C ARG A 67 16.49 6.20 1.16
N ASP A 68 16.16 4.96 0.81
CA ASP A 68 16.83 4.26 -0.29
C ASP A 68 15.93 4.01 -1.52
N PHE A 69 14.62 4.14 -1.37
CA PHE A 69 13.65 3.91 -2.45
C PHE A 69 13.06 5.19 -3.06
N LYS A 70 13.71 6.36 -2.86
CA LYS A 70 13.29 7.62 -3.51
C LYS A 70 13.19 7.52 -5.04
N SER A 71 13.93 6.60 -5.67
CA SER A 71 13.98 6.38 -7.12
C SER A 71 13.06 5.28 -7.66
N LYS A 72 12.59 4.35 -6.83
CA LYS A 72 11.42 3.51 -7.17
C LYS A 72 10.18 4.12 -6.53
N LYS A 73 9.91 5.37 -6.90
CA LYS A 73 8.54 5.88 -6.87
C LYS A 73 7.74 5.00 -7.83
N ALA A 74 7.27 3.87 -7.32
CA ALA A 74 6.09 3.21 -7.85
C ALA A 74 4.91 4.14 -7.56
N PHE A 75 4.90 5.31 -8.20
CA PHE A 75 3.66 5.91 -8.60
C PHE A 75 3.08 4.87 -9.55
N ILE A 76 2.16 4.07 -9.03
CA ILE A 76 1.17 3.44 -9.87
C ILE A 76 0.37 4.64 -10.38
N GLU A 77 0.85 5.25 -11.47
CA GLU A 77 0.03 6.12 -12.29
C GLU A 77 -1.11 5.23 -12.77
N PHE A 78 -2.26 5.35 -12.13
CA PHE A 78 -3.51 4.99 -12.74
C PHE A 78 -3.68 5.97 -13.90
N SER A 79 -3.16 5.59 -15.07
CA SER A 79 -3.45 6.29 -16.31
C SER A 79 -4.97 6.30 -16.48
N GLN A 80 -5.53 7.50 -16.60
CA GLN A 80 -6.88 7.72 -17.10
C GLN A 80 -7.00 7.23 -18.54
#